data_AF-A0A2V3ZWM2-F1
#
_entry.id   AF-A0A2V3ZWM2-F1
#
_cell.length_a   1.000
_cell.length_b   1.000
_cell.length_c   1.000
_cell.angle_alpha   90.00
_cell.angle_beta   90.00
_cell.angle_gamma   90.00
#
_symmetry.space_group_name_H-M   'P 1'
#
loop_
_entity.id
_entity.type
_entity.pdbx_description
1 polymer ?
#
loop_
_entity_poly.entity_id
_entity_poly.type
_entity_poly.pdbx_seq_one_letter_code
_entity_poly.pdbx_strand_id
1 'polypeptide(L)'
;MTTGLFISILGALSAITVSIIGAWLANKNSIILQTRKLKEEHYVAYIEALHNLAGENNKESTRKYVFARDKLLLIASENVIKAMLEFEEEAVGKQNDKHDDYLTELIKTIRKDLKLKDKHFPKIYLKKS
;
A
#
# COMPACT_ATOMS: atom_id res chain seq x y z
N MET A 1 -54.34 -19.68 5.40
CA MET A 1 -53.39 -18.54 5.54
C MET A 1 -53.88 -17.39 4.69
N THR A 2 -53.92 -16.17 5.22
CA THR A 2 -54.27 -14.98 4.44
C THR A 2 -53.09 -14.54 3.56
N THR A 3 -53.37 -13.97 2.39
CA THR A 3 -52.36 -13.43 1.47
C THR A 3 -51.42 -12.43 2.15
N GLY A 4 -51.93 -11.66 3.10
CA GLY A 4 -51.13 -10.74 3.93
C GLY A 4 -50.04 -11.44 4.75
N LEU A 5 -50.32 -12.62 5.33
CA LEU A 5 -49.32 -13.36 6.12
C LEU A 5 -48.14 -13.83 5.25
N PHE A 6 -48.42 -14.26 4.01
CA PHE A 6 -47.39 -14.65 3.05
C PHE A 6 -46.49 -13.46 2.66
N ILE A 7 -47.08 -12.30 2.40
CA ILE A 7 -46.32 -11.08 2.03
C ILE A 7 -45.42 -10.66 3.20
N SER A 8 -45.91 -10.70 4.44
CA SER A 8 -45.09 -10.37 5.62
C SER A 8 -43.93 -11.33 5.82
N ILE A 9 -44.13 -12.64 5.62
CA ILE A 9 -43.05 -13.64 5.72
C ILE A 9 -42.00 -13.42 4.62
N LEU A 10 -42.41 -13.17 3.38
CA LEU A 10 -41.50 -12.87 2.28
C LEU A 10 -40.71 -11.57 2.53
N GLY A 11 -41.39 -10.53 3.04
CA GLY A 11 -40.76 -9.28 3.45
C GLY A 11 -39.70 -9.50 4.53
N ALA A 12 -40.03 -10.26 5.59
CA ALA A 12 -39.09 -10.59 6.65
C ALA A 12 -37.87 -11.38 6.14
N LEU A 13 -38.09 -12.40 5.31
CA LEU A 13 -37.00 -13.19 4.70
C LEU A 13 -36.10 -12.32 3.80
N SER A 14 -36.69 -11.42 3.02
CA SER A 14 -35.93 -10.51 2.17
C SER A 14 -35.08 -9.54 2.99
N ALA A 15 -35.62 -8.97 4.08
CA ALA A 15 -34.90 -8.06 4.96
C ALA A 15 -33.73 -8.74 5.68
N ILE A 16 -33.92 -9.98 6.15
CA ILE A 16 -32.86 -10.80 6.75
C ILE A 16 -31.75 -11.05 5.72
N THR A 17 -32.13 -11.45 4.50
CA THR A 17 -31.17 -11.76 3.43
C THR A 17 -30.34 -10.53 3.05
N VAL A 18 -30.97 -9.38 2.85
CA VAL A 18 -30.29 -8.11 2.53
C VAL A 18 -29.36 -7.70 3.66
N SER A 19 -29.78 -7.85 4.92
CA SER A 19 -28.95 -7.53 6.10
C SER A 19 -27.69 -8.39 6.16
N ILE A 20 -27.81 -9.69 5.91
CA ILE A 20 -26.67 -10.63 5.90
C ILE A 20 -25.67 -10.26 4.79
N ILE A 21 -26.16 -10.02 3.58
CA ILE A 21 -25.32 -9.63 2.44
C ILE A 21 -24.63 -8.29 2.70
N GLY A 22 -25.38 -7.31 3.23
CA GLY A 22 -24.85 -5.99 3.56
C GLY A 22 -23.75 -6.05 4.60
N ALA A 23 -23.95 -6.80 5.69
CA ALA A 23 -22.94 -7.00 6.73
C ALA A 23 -21.68 -7.67 6.19
N TRP A 24 -21.84 -8.70 5.34
CA TRP A 24 -20.71 -9.40 4.72
C TRP A 24 -19.90 -8.48 3.79
N LEU A 25 -20.57 -7.70 2.93
CA LEU A 25 -19.91 -6.75 2.04
C LEU A 25 -19.16 -5.67 2.84
N ALA A 26 -19.80 -5.13 3.88
CA ALA A 26 -19.22 -4.10 4.74
C ALA A 26 -17.95 -4.62 5.44
N ASN A 27 -17.99 -5.83 6.01
CA ASN A 27 -16.85 -6.43 6.67
C ASN A 27 -15.69 -6.68 5.69
N LYS A 28 -15.99 -7.23 4.51
CA LYS A 28 -14.99 -7.46 3.46
C LYS A 28 -14.32 -6.14 3.03
N ASN A 29 -15.11 -5.08 2.83
CA ASN A 29 -14.58 -3.78 2.46
C ASN A 29 -13.74 -3.16 3.59
N SER A 30 -14.17 -3.31 4.85
CA SER A 30 -13.42 -2.85 6.02
C SER A 30 -12.03 -3.48 6.09
N ILE A 31 -11.92 -4.81 5.95
CA ILE A 31 -10.64 -5.52 5.94
C ILE A 31 -9.73 -5.00 4.81
N ILE A 32 -10.27 -4.84 3.59
CA ILE A 32 -9.49 -4.32 2.45
C ILE A 32 -8.95 -2.91 2.73
N LEU A 33 -9.78 -2.03 3.31
CA LEU A 33 -9.38 -0.66 3.64
C LEU A 33 -8.35 -0.63 4.77
N GLN A 34 -8.52 -1.45 5.81
CA GLN A 34 -7.56 -1.57 6.91
C GLN A 34 -6.22 -2.08 6.42
N THR A 35 -6.18 -3.13 5.60
CA THR A 35 -4.95 -3.64 5.01
C THR A 35 -4.27 -2.60 4.11
N ARG A 36 -5.05 -1.85 3.32
CA ARG A 36 -4.49 -0.78 2.49
C ARG A 36 -3.89 0.34 3.34
N LYS A 37 -4.58 0.75 4.40
CA LYS A 37 -4.09 1.77 5.34
C LYS A 37 -2.81 1.32 6.02
N LEU A 38 -2.76 0.08 6.50
CA LEU A 38 -1.55 -0.50 7.10
C LEU A 38 -0.37 -0.49 6.11
N LYS A 39 -0.61 -0.91 4.85
CA LYS A 39 0.40 -0.82 3.79
C LYS A 39 0.89 0.60 3.57
N GLU A 40 -0.04 1.56 3.45
CA GLU A 40 0.26 2.97 3.24
C GLU A 40 1.15 3.54 4.36
N GLU A 41 0.81 3.27 5.62
CA GLU A 41 1.61 3.69 6.77
C GLU A 41 3.06 3.17 6.70
N HIS A 42 3.24 1.90 6.33
CA HIS A 42 4.57 1.32 6.18
C HIS A 42 5.33 1.84 4.97
N TYR A 43 4.65 2.10 3.85
CA TYR A 43 5.27 2.72 2.68
C TYR A 43 5.71 4.15 2.95
N VAL A 44 4.90 4.95 3.62
CA VAL A 44 5.27 6.32 4.02
C VAL A 44 6.49 6.28 4.94
N ALA A 45 6.48 5.43 5.95
CA ALA A 45 7.60 5.29 6.88
C ALA A 45 8.91 4.85 6.18
N TYR A 46 8.81 3.96 5.19
CA TYR A 46 9.96 3.55 4.39
C TYR A 46 10.52 4.70 3.55
N ILE A 47 9.67 5.45 2.85
CA ILE A 47 10.12 6.58 2.02
C ILE A 47 10.71 7.71 2.86
N GLU A 48 10.12 7.99 4.02
CA GLU A 48 10.68 8.92 4.99
C GLU A 48 12.08 8.48 5.46
N ALA A 49 12.21 7.20 5.84
CA ALA A 49 13.50 6.67 6.31
C ALA A 49 14.55 6.64 5.20
N LEU A 50 14.16 6.35 3.94
CA LEU A 50 15.03 6.41 2.77
C LEU A 50 15.51 7.84 2.50
N HIS A 51 14.60 8.82 2.55
CA HIS A 51 14.94 10.23 2.37
C HIS A 51 15.93 10.70 3.44
N ASN A 52 15.69 10.35 4.70
CA ASN A 52 16.58 10.70 5.82
C ASN A 52 17.94 9.99 5.70
N LEU A 53 17.97 8.73 5.24
CA LEU A 53 19.21 8.02 4.96
C LEU A 53 20.04 8.74 3.88
N ALA A 54 19.40 9.17 2.80
CA ALA A 54 20.07 9.89 1.72
C ALA A 54 20.57 11.28 2.15
N GLY A 55 19.85 11.97 3.05
CA GLY A 55 20.21 13.31 3.51
C GLY A 55 21.25 13.35 4.62
N GLU A 56 21.09 12.52 5.66
CA GLU A 56 21.94 12.57 6.86
C GLU A 56 23.05 11.52 6.86
N ASN A 57 22.80 10.34 6.29
CA ASN A 57 23.71 9.19 6.22
C ASN A 57 24.47 8.92 7.53
N ASN A 58 23.74 8.76 8.63
CA ASN A 58 24.27 8.47 9.96
C ASN A 58 23.73 7.14 10.51
N LYS A 59 24.24 6.72 11.68
CA LYS A 59 23.86 5.43 12.30
C LYS A 59 22.36 5.35 12.64
N GLU A 60 21.75 6.47 13.01
CA GLU A 60 20.33 6.51 13.37
C GLU A 60 19.42 6.38 12.14
N SER A 61 19.68 7.17 11.10
CA SER A 61 18.96 7.10 9.82
C SER A 61 19.11 5.73 9.16
N THR A 62 20.31 5.13 9.20
CA THR A 62 20.54 3.75 8.75
C THR A 62 19.68 2.74 9.51
N ARG A 63 19.63 2.84 10.84
CA ARG A 63 18.82 1.94 11.67
C ARG A 63 17.33 2.08 11.36
N LYS A 64 16.83 3.32 11.21
CA LYS A 64 15.42 3.58 10.85
C LYS A 64 15.08 3.04 9.47
N TYR A 65 15.98 3.21 8.50
CA TYR A 65 15.84 2.64 7.16
C TYR A 65 15.71 1.13 7.18
N VAL A 66 16.69 0.43 7.78
CA VAL A 66 16.68 -1.05 7.87
C VAL A 66 15.40 -1.54 8.52
N PHE A 67 14.97 -0.92 9.62
CA PHE A 67 13.75 -1.30 10.30
C PHE A 67 12.49 -1.11 9.45
N ALA A 68 12.37 0.01 8.71
CA ALA A 68 11.24 0.26 7.83
C ALA A 68 11.25 -0.69 6.60
N ARG A 69 12.44 -0.92 6.03
CA ARG A 69 12.68 -1.86 4.93
C ARG A 69 12.26 -3.28 5.31
N ASP A 70 12.67 -3.78 6.47
CA ASP A 70 12.35 -5.14 6.91
C ASP A 70 10.84 -5.33 7.14
N LYS A 71 10.14 -4.29 7.61
CA LYS A 71 8.67 -4.32 7.68
C LYS A 71 8.01 -4.45 6.31
N LEU A 72 8.57 -3.82 5.27
CA LEU A 72 8.03 -3.96 3.92
C LEU A 72 8.12 -5.40 3.42
N LEU A 73 9.14 -6.17 3.79
CA LEU A 73 9.26 -7.57 3.38
C LEU A 73 8.08 -8.44 3.84
N LEU A 74 7.38 -8.05 4.91
CA LEU A 74 6.23 -8.77 5.46
C LEU A 74 4.89 -8.30 4.88
N ILE A 75 4.80 -7.02 4.50
CA ILE A 75 3.51 -6.35 4.26
C ILE A 75 3.33 -5.96 2.80
N ALA A 76 4.42 -5.70 2.09
CA ALA A 76 4.38 -5.26 0.70
C ALA A 76 4.05 -6.41 -0.25
N SER A 77 3.52 -6.08 -1.42
CA SER A 77 3.38 -7.08 -2.50
C SER A 77 4.74 -7.52 -3.04
N GLU A 78 4.80 -8.72 -3.61
CA GLU A 78 6.00 -9.26 -4.27
C GLU A 78 6.60 -8.28 -5.30
N ASN A 79 5.75 -7.62 -6.09
CA ASN A 79 6.20 -6.64 -7.10
C ASN A 79 6.91 -5.45 -6.45
N VAL A 80 6.39 -4.95 -5.32
CA VAL A 80 7.04 -3.85 -4.58
C VAL A 80 8.36 -4.32 -4.00
N ILE A 81 8.44 -5.53 -3.44
CA ILE A 81 9.69 -6.08 -2.91
C ILE A 81 10.73 -6.19 -4.02
N LYS A 82 10.36 -6.71 -5.20
CA LYS A 82 11.26 -6.79 -6.35
C LYS A 82 11.79 -5.43 -6.79
N ALA A 83 10.90 -4.45 -6.97
CA ALA A 83 11.29 -3.10 -7.35
C ALA A 83 12.16 -2.41 -6.28
N MET A 84 11.92 -2.69 -4.99
CA MET A 84 12.72 -2.17 -3.89
C MET A 84 14.13 -2.76 -3.91
N LEU A 85 14.26 -4.08 -4.05
CA LEU A 85 15.56 -4.75 -4.13
C LEU A 85 16.35 -4.30 -5.38
N GLU A 86 15.68 -4.12 -6.51
CA GLU A 86 16.30 -3.61 -7.74
C GLU A 86 16.80 -2.17 -7.57
N PHE A 87 16.02 -1.30 -6.91
CA PHE A 87 16.47 0.04 -6.55
C PHE A 87 17.68 0.01 -5.59
N GLU A 88 17.65 -0.84 -4.56
CA GLU A 88 18.77 -1.03 -3.63
C GLU A 88 20.04 -1.50 -4.34
N GLU A 89 19.91 -2.47 -5.24
CA GLU A 89 21.03 -3.05 -5.98
C GLU A 89 21.60 -2.06 -6.99
N GLU A 90 20.77 -1.38 -7.77
CA GLU A 90 21.23 -0.59 -8.91
C GLU A 90 21.51 0.87 -8.57
N ALA A 91 20.83 1.46 -7.59
CA ALA A 91 20.87 2.91 -7.36
C ALA A 91 21.55 3.32 -6.05
N VAL A 92 21.46 2.52 -4.99
CA VAL A 92 21.97 2.93 -3.66
C VAL A 92 23.50 2.87 -3.63
N GLY A 93 24.14 4.00 -3.30
CA GLY A 93 25.60 4.10 -3.17
C GLY A 93 26.37 4.05 -4.50
N LYS A 94 25.67 3.99 -5.64
CA LYS A 94 26.26 3.99 -6.98
C LYS A 94 26.05 5.35 -7.64
N GLN A 95 27.09 5.89 -8.29
CA GLN A 95 26.90 7.00 -9.22
C GLN A 95 26.34 6.44 -10.52
N ASN A 96 25.01 6.45 -10.66
CA ASN A 96 24.34 6.14 -11.91
C ASN A 96 23.32 7.25 -12.26
N ASP A 97 23.03 7.37 -13.54
CA ASP A 97 22.00 8.25 -14.11
C ASP A 97 20.58 7.66 -13.97
N LYS A 98 20.48 6.38 -13.59
CA LYS A 98 19.24 5.62 -13.48
C LYS A 98 18.60 5.64 -12.09
N HIS A 99 19.22 6.24 -11.09
CA HIS A 99 18.74 6.26 -9.71
C HIS A 99 17.28 6.70 -9.64
N ASP A 100 16.98 7.81 -10.30
CA ASP A 100 15.65 8.40 -10.33
C ASP A 100 14.65 7.55 -11.12
N ASP A 101 15.10 6.76 -12.11
CA ASP A 101 14.24 5.85 -12.86
C ASP A 101 13.82 4.65 -11.99
N TYR A 102 14.76 4.04 -11.27
CA TYR A 102 14.47 2.96 -10.32
C TYR A 102 13.62 3.44 -9.15
N LEU A 103 13.91 4.63 -8.60
CA LEU A 103 13.08 5.25 -7.56
C LEU A 103 11.66 5.51 -8.07
N THR A 104 11.54 6.02 -9.30
CA THR A 104 10.24 6.25 -9.94
C THR A 104 9.46 4.96 -10.10
N GLU A 105 10.11 3.87 -10.54
CA GLU A 105 9.44 2.58 -10.71
C GLU A 105 9.03 1.96 -9.38
N LEU A 106 9.85 2.08 -8.34
CA LEU A 106 9.49 1.68 -6.98
C LEU A 106 8.23 2.41 -6.50
N ILE A 107 8.17 3.73 -6.62
CA ILE A 107 6.99 4.50 -6.21
C ILE A 107 5.77 4.16 -7.07
N LYS A 108 5.92 4.00 -8.38
CA LYS A 108 4.80 3.54 -9.25
C LYS A 108 4.26 2.20 -8.78
N THR A 109 5.14 1.27 -8.39
CA THR A 109 4.76 -0.06 -7.95
C THR A 109 4.06 -0.03 -6.59
N ILE A 110 4.55 0.79 -5.65
CA ILE A 110 3.88 1.07 -4.36
C ILE A 110 2.46 1.62 -4.60
N ARG A 111 2.33 2.62 -5.48
CA ARG A 111 1.03 3.25 -5.80
C ARG A 111 0.05 2.24 -6.41
N LYS A 112 0.52 1.36 -7.30
CA LYS A 112 -0.28 0.26 -7.85
C LYS A 112 -0.74 -0.70 -6.74
N ASP A 113 0.13 -1.07 -5.80
CA ASP A 113 -0.23 -1.96 -4.69
C ASP A 113 -1.27 -1.32 -3.74
N LEU A 114 -1.21 0.00 -3.56
CA LEU A 114 -2.24 0.78 -2.85
C LEU A 114 -3.52 1.02 -3.67
N LYS A 115 -3.59 0.51 -4.91
CA LYS A 115 -4.70 0.73 -5.86
C LYS A 115 -4.94 2.21 -6.18
N LEU A 116 -3.88 3.02 -6.16
CA LEU A 116 -3.90 4.39 -6.65
C LEU A 116 -3.76 4.37 -8.18
N LYS A 117 -4.63 5.11 -8.87
CA LYS A 117 -4.64 5.20 -10.34
C LYS A 117 -3.93 6.46 -10.78
N ASP A 118 -2.90 6.33 -11.61
CA ASP A 118 -2.27 7.46 -12.28
C ASP A 118 -2.15 7.19 -13.77
N LYS A 119 -2.59 8.16 -14.58
CA LYS A 119 -2.43 8.10 -16.05
C LYS A 119 -1.02 8.52 -16.47
N HIS A 120 -0.42 9.49 -15.79
CA HIS A 120 0.89 10.04 -16.13
C HIS A 120 1.67 10.37 -14.85
N PHE A 121 2.32 9.37 -14.25
CA PHE A 121 3.14 9.60 -13.07
C PHE A 121 4.51 10.19 -13.48
N PRO A 122 4.91 11.37 -12.95
CA PRO A 122 6.15 12.03 -13.34
C PRO A 122 7.38 11.26 -12.86
N LYS A 123 8.55 11.59 -13.43
CA LYS A 123 9.83 11.16 -12.87
C LYS A 123 10.03 11.87 -11.53
N ILE A 124 10.43 11.11 -10.52
CA ILE A 124 10.65 11.59 -9.17
C ILE A 124 12.13 11.44 -8.80
N TYR A 125 12.56 12.25 -7.83
CA TYR A 125 13.92 12.26 -7.32
C TYR A 125 13.89 12.60 -5.83
N LEU A 126 14.90 12.18 -5.08
CA LEU A 126 15.05 12.59 -3.69
C LEU A 126 15.53 14.03 -3.65
N LYS A 127 14.76 14.91 -3.00
CA LYS A 127 15.13 16.31 -2.84
C LYS A 127 16.21 16.42 -1.77
N LYS A 128 17.29 17.15 -2.04
CA LYS A 128 18.29 17.44 -1.00
C LYS A 128 17.63 18.29 0.10
N SER A 129 17.74 17.82 1.34
CA SER A 129 17.33 18.56 2.55
C SER A 129 18.18 19.80 2.75
#